data_AF-U2GDZ9-F1
#
_entry.id   AF-U2GDZ9-F1
#
_cell.length_a   1.000
_cell.length_b   1.000
_cell.length_c   1.000
_cell.angle_alpha   90.00
_cell.angle_beta   90.00
_cell.angle_gamma   90.00
#
_symmetry.space_group_name_H-M   'P 1'
#
loop_
_entity.id
_entity.type
_entity.pdbx_description
1 polymer ?
#
loop_
_entity_poly.entity_id
_entity_poly.type
_entity_poly.pdbx_seq_one_letter_code
_entity_poly.pdbx_strand_id
1 'polypeptide(L)'
;MKNKLSIFIAIFLIVLFGLFFYSDNSYKLALEAKFLYENKEYEKALNLSQKALDIDIYNKMANTVLNQSKAAIKFSSYIKNGKEYLERIKKMSQSSVSKADSGRIKMMCDVMIEDFDNLKNSALLDSELKNEALNTKEIFVKLKNDLF
;
A
#
# COMPACT_ATOMS: atom_id res chain seq x y z
N MET A 1 -8.35 28.72 36.74
CA MET A 1 -8.41 27.36 37.29
C MET A 1 -8.87 26.31 36.26
N LYS A 2 -9.89 26.58 35.43
CA LYS A 2 -10.37 25.64 34.38
C LYS A 2 -9.25 25.10 33.45
N ASN A 3 -8.32 25.94 32.99
CA ASN A 3 -7.21 25.50 32.12
C ASN A 3 -6.19 24.58 32.81
N LYS A 4 -5.95 24.72 34.12
CA LYS A 4 -4.99 23.85 34.83
C LYS A 4 -5.58 22.45 35.05
N LEU A 5 -6.86 22.39 35.38
CA LEU A 5 -7.60 21.12 35.52
C LEU A 5 -7.73 20.41 34.17
N SER A 6 -8.03 21.13 33.08
CA SER A 6 -8.10 20.51 31.74
C SER A 6 -6.76 19.98 31.26
N ILE A 7 -5.65 20.68 31.52
CA ILE A 7 -4.30 20.19 31.22
C ILE A 7 -3.99 18.92 32.02
N PHE A 8 -4.31 18.91 33.31
CA PHE A 8 -4.09 17.72 34.15
C PHE A 8 -4.91 16.51 33.66
N ILE A 9 -6.18 16.73 33.30
CA ILE A 9 -7.05 15.69 32.72
C ILE A 9 -6.47 15.18 31.40
N ALA A 10 -5.98 16.06 30.53
CA ALA A 10 -5.37 15.66 29.27
C ALA A 10 -4.12 14.79 29.47
N ILE A 11 -3.23 15.18 30.38
CA ILE A 11 -2.03 14.40 30.73
C ILE A 11 -2.44 13.04 31.31
N PHE A 12 -3.41 13.02 32.21
CA PHE A 12 -3.91 11.79 32.81
C PHE A 12 -4.49 10.82 31.76
N LEU A 13 -5.26 11.33 30.80
CA LEU A 13 -5.78 10.53 29.69
C LEU A 13 -4.65 9.96 28.82
N ILE A 14 -3.62 10.76 28.51
CA ILE A 14 -2.46 10.29 27.74
C ILE A 14 -1.73 9.17 28.47
N VAL A 15 -1.54 9.28 29.79
CA VAL A 15 -0.92 8.23 30.61
C VAL A 15 -1.77 6.96 30.62
N LEU A 16 -3.10 7.08 30.77
CA LEU A 16 -4.01 5.93 30.70
C LEU A 16 -3.94 5.22 29.35
N PHE A 17 -3.93 5.97 28.25
CA PHE A 17 -3.74 5.40 26.92
C PHE A 17 -2.39 4.68 26.79
N GLY A 18 -1.31 5.32 27.23
CA GLY A 18 0.02 4.70 27.23
C GLY A 18 0.06 3.39 28.01
N LEU A 19 -0.56 3.35 29.20
CA LEU A 19 -0.64 2.14 30.01
C LEU A 19 -1.48 1.04 29.37
N PHE A 20 -2.59 1.39 28.70
CA PHE A 20 -3.41 0.43 27.96
C PHE A 20 -2.60 -0.26 26.86
N PHE A 21 -1.97 0.49 25.97
CA PHE A 21 -1.14 -0.07 24.89
C PHE A 21 0.11 -0.78 25.41
N TYR A 22 0.63 -0.40 26.59
CA TYR A 22 1.78 -1.08 27.19
C TYR A 22 1.40 -2.45 27.78
N SER A 23 0.22 -2.56 28.39
CA SER A 23 -0.23 -3.77 29.09
C SER A 23 -0.89 -4.80 28.16
N ASP A 24 -1.58 -4.37 27.12
CA ASP A 24 -2.16 -5.27 26.12
C ASP A 24 -1.18 -5.53 24.98
N ASN A 25 -0.64 -6.74 24.96
CA ASN A 25 0.39 -7.13 24.00
C ASN A 25 -0.12 -7.17 22.55
N SER A 26 -1.41 -7.46 22.33
CA SER A 26 -2.02 -7.43 20.99
C SER A 26 -2.11 -5.99 20.48
N TYR A 27 -2.64 -5.08 21.30
CA TYR A 27 -2.73 -3.66 20.95
C TYR A 27 -1.37 -2.99 20.80
N LYS A 28 -0.36 -3.40 21.57
CA LYS A 28 1.03 -2.97 21.38
C LYS A 28 1.55 -3.31 19.99
N LEU A 29 1.42 -4.57 19.57
CA LEU A 29 1.85 -5.04 18.25
C LEU A 29 1.05 -4.38 17.12
N ALA A 30 -0.26 -4.19 17.31
CA ALA A 30 -1.11 -3.51 16.33
C ALA A 30 -0.69 -2.05 16.13
N LEU A 31 -0.30 -1.36 17.20
CA LEU A 31 0.20 0.02 17.15
C LEU A 31 1.55 0.09 16.42
N GLU A 32 2.48 -0.82 16.72
CA GLU A 32 3.76 -0.91 16.01
C GLU A 32 3.57 -1.23 14.52
N ALA A 33 2.66 -2.16 14.20
CA ALA A 33 2.27 -2.46 12.82
C ALA A 33 1.72 -1.22 12.10
N LYS A 34 0.93 -0.39 12.79
CA LYS A 34 0.41 0.85 12.24
C LYS A 34 1.54 1.83 11.91
N PHE A 35 2.52 2.01 12.80
CA PHE A 35 3.70 2.85 12.50
C PHE A 35 4.49 2.35 11.29
N LEU A 36 4.71 1.05 11.17
CA LEU A 36 5.38 0.47 10.01
C LEU A 36 4.59 0.68 8.72
N TYR A 37 3.26 0.60 8.78
CA TYR A 37 2.41 0.89 7.63
C TYR A 37 2.56 2.35 7.15
N GLU A 38 2.52 3.31 8.09
CA GLU A 38 2.72 4.73 7.76
C GLU A 38 4.12 5.01 7.19
N ASN A 39 5.13 4.24 7.62
CA ASN A 39 6.50 4.29 7.07
C ASN A 39 6.67 3.52 5.75
N LYS A 40 5.57 3.05 5.13
CA LYS A 40 5.55 2.28 3.88
C LYS A 40 6.24 0.90 3.97
N GLU A 41 6.48 0.39 5.18
CA GLU A 41 7.05 -0.94 5.45
C GLU A 41 5.95 -2.02 5.50
N TYR A 42 5.18 -2.13 4.41
CA TYR A 42 3.90 -2.86 4.39
C TYR A 42 4.01 -4.35 4.75
N GLU A 43 5.08 -5.04 4.34
CA GLU A 43 5.28 -6.45 4.69
C GLU A 43 5.53 -6.65 6.20
N LYS A 44 6.31 -5.76 6.82
CA LYS A 44 6.54 -5.82 8.27
C LYS A 44 5.26 -5.48 9.03
N ALA A 45 4.53 -4.47 8.58
CA ALA A 45 3.22 -4.12 9.11
C ALA A 45 2.22 -5.29 9.00
N LEU A 46 2.19 -6.00 7.87
CA LEU A 46 1.38 -7.19 7.67
C LEU A 46 1.72 -8.28 8.69
N ASN A 47 3.01 -8.57 8.86
CA ASN A 47 3.47 -9.62 9.76
C ASN A 47 3.17 -9.30 11.24
N LEU A 48 3.38 -8.06 11.68
CA LEU A 48 3.07 -7.66 13.06
C LEU A 48 1.55 -7.62 13.32
N SER A 49 0.75 -7.15 12.36
CA SER A 49 -0.70 -7.16 12.51
C SER A 49 -1.28 -8.57 12.55
N GLN A 50 -0.72 -9.52 11.79
CA GLN A 50 -1.09 -10.93 11.91
C GLN A 50 -0.77 -11.47 13.31
N LYS A 51 0.45 -11.23 13.82
CA LYS A 51 0.83 -11.64 15.18
C LYS A 51 -0.10 -11.05 16.26
N ALA A 52 -0.53 -9.80 16.09
CA ALA A 52 -1.48 -9.18 17.00
C ALA A 52 -2.84 -9.90 16.99
N LEU A 53 -3.33 -10.31 15.81
CA LEU A 53 -4.58 -11.08 15.67
C LEU A 53 -4.46 -12.51 16.20
N ASP A 54 -3.28 -13.11 16.12
CA ASP A 54 -3.03 -14.43 16.69
C ASP A 54 -3.13 -14.40 18.23
N ILE A 55 -2.89 -13.24 18.86
CA ILE A 55 -3.10 -13.01 20.30
C ILE A 55 -4.57 -12.64 20.60
N ASP A 56 -5.15 -11.73 19.83
CA ASP A 56 -6.55 -11.33 19.96
C ASP A 56 -7.19 -11.12 18.57
N ILE A 57 -8.01 -12.10 18.16
CA ILE A 57 -8.71 -12.10 16.88
C ILE A 57 -9.71 -10.95 16.72
N TYR A 58 -10.15 -10.33 17.83
CA TYR A 58 -11.10 -9.22 17.83
C TYR A 58 -10.41 -7.84 17.80
N ASN A 59 -9.08 -7.80 17.78
CA ASN A 59 -8.33 -6.55 17.67
C ASN A 59 -8.60 -5.85 16.34
N LYS A 60 -9.50 -4.87 16.37
CA LYS A 60 -9.92 -4.10 15.20
C LYS A 60 -8.79 -3.30 14.57
N MET A 61 -7.84 -2.81 15.37
CA MET A 61 -6.68 -2.08 14.86
C MET A 61 -5.80 -3.01 14.04
N ALA A 62 -5.47 -4.18 14.59
CA ALA A 62 -4.67 -5.19 13.89
C ALA A 62 -5.35 -5.64 12.59
N ASN A 63 -6.64 -5.97 12.63
CA ASN A 63 -7.38 -6.36 11.42
C ASN A 63 -7.42 -5.25 10.36
N THR A 64 -7.55 -4.00 10.77
CA THR A 64 -7.51 -2.84 9.87
C THR A 64 -6.14 -2.73 9.20
N VAL A 65 -5.06 -2.73 9.99
CA VAL A 65 -3.68 -2.62 9.48
C VAL A 65 -3.34 -3.80 8.57
N LEU A 66 -3.76 -5.02 8.92
CA LEU A 66 -3.55 -6.20 8.09
C LEU A 66 -4.14 -6.02 6.69
N ASN A 67 -5.40 -5.59 6.62
CA ASN A 67 -6.10 -5.40 5.35
C ASN A 67 -5.54 -4.21 4.55
N GLN A 68 -5.14 -3.14 5.23
CA GLN A 68 -4.42 -2.01 4.62
C GLN A 68 -3.11 -2.47 3.99
N SER A 69 -2.27 -3.19 4.74
CA SER A 69 -0.98 -3.71 4.26
C SER A 69 -1.15 -4.68 3.09
N LYS A 70 -2.14 -5.59 3.13
CA LYS A 70 -2.44 -6.49 1.99
C LYS A 70 -2.77 -5.72 0.72
N ALA A 71 -3.55 -4.65 0.83
CA ALA A 71 -3.88 -3.80 -0.31
C ALA A 71 -2.63 -3.03 -0.79
N ALA A 72 -1.89 -2.42 0.13
CA ALA A 72 -0.71 -1.62 -0.20
C ALA A 72 0.36 -2.44 -0.92
N ILE A 73 0.65 -3.67 -0.47
CA ILE A 73 1.61 -4.58 -1.13
C ILE A 73 1.21 -4.84 -2.59
N LYS A 74 -0.08 -5.09 -2.87
CA LYS A 74 -0.55 -5.34 -4.24
C LYS A 74 -0.36 -4.11 -5.14
N PHE A 75 -0.74 -2.93 -4.65
CA PHE A 75 -0.59 -1.68 -5.38
C PHE A 75 0.89 -1.34 -5.61
N SER A 76 1.74 -1.49 -4.59
CA SER A 76 3.19 -1.28 -4.72
C SER A 76 3.82 -2.25 -5.70
N SER A 77 3.41 -3.52 -5.70
CA SER A 77 3.87 -4.51 -6.67
C SER A 77 3.46 -4.15 -8.09
N TYR A 78 2.21 -3.73 -8.30
CA TYR A 78 1.71 -3.28 -9.60
C TYR A 78 2.52 -2.09 -10.14
N ILE A 79 2.73 -1.06 -9.30
CA ILE A 79 3.52 0.13 -9.66
C ILE A 79 4.96 -0.27 -10.02
N LYS A 80 5.57 -1.14 -9.22
CA LYS A 80 6.92 -1.65 -9.47
C LYS A 80 7.01 -2.38 -10.81
N ASN A 81 6.08 -3.30 -11.08
CA ASN A 81 6.03 -4.03 -12.35
C ASN A 81 5.88 -3.07 -13.54
N GLY A 82 5.03 -2.04 -13.40
CA GLY A 82 4.88 -1.00 -14.41
C GLY A 82 6.19 -0.26 -14.71
N LYS A 83 6.91 0.17 -13.67
CA LYS A 83 8.24 0.80 -13.82
C LYS A 83 9.23 -0.11 -14.53
N GLU A 84 9.28 -1.39 -14.16
CA GLU A 84 10.15 -2.37 -14.81
C GLU A 84 9.79 -2.61 -16.28
N TYR A 85 8.49 -2.66 -16.60
CA TYR A 85 8.03 -2.80 -17.98
C TYR A 85 8.38 -1.57 -18.81
N LEU A 86 8.20 -0.36 -18.29
CA LEU A 86 8.59 0.86 -19.00
C LEU A 86 10.09 0.90 -19.31
N GLU A 87 10.94 0.46 -18.39
CA GLU A 87 12.39 0.35 -18.64
C GLU A 87 12.72 -0.70 -19.73
N ARG A 88 11.99 -1.82 -19.77
CA ARG A 88 12.15 -2.82 -20.83
C ARG A 88 11.69 -2.28 -22.19
N ILE A 89 10.55 -1.59 -22.22
CA ILE A 89 10.01 -0.97 -23.43
C ILE A 89 10.99 0.07 -23.97
N LYS A 90 11.52 0.93 -23.10
CA LYS A 90 12.53 1.92 -23.46
C LYS A 90 13.76 1.28 -24.10
N LYS A 91 14.24 0.14 -23.57
CA LYS A 91 15.36 -0.60 -24.17
C LYS A 91 15.00 -1.19 -25.53
N MET A 92 13.79 -1.74 -25.69
CA MET A 92 13.31 -2.25 -26.98
C MET A 92 13.10 -1.16 -28.03
N SER A 93 12.86 0.09 -27.61
CA SER A 93 12.62 1.23 -28.49
C SER A 93 13.85 2.12 -28.76
N GLN A 94 15.03 1.74 -28.28
CA GLN A 94 16.27 2.51 -28.49
C GLN A 94 16.76 2.46 -29.95
N SER A 95 16.39 1.42 -30.68
CA SER A 95 16.65 1.25 -32.11
C SER A 95 15.32 1.07 -32.86
N SER A 96 15.36 0.68 -34.14
CA SER A 96 14.14 0.34 -34.87
C SER A 96 13.39 -0.81 -34.17
N VAL A 97 12.15 -0.56 -33.74
CA VAL A 97 11.31 -1.56 -33.09
C VAL A 97 10.98 -2.68 -34.07
N SER A 98 11.42 -3.91 -33.77
CA SER A 98 11.10 -5.08 -34.60
C SER A 98 9.63 -5.46 -34.45
N LYS A 99 9.07 -6.23 -35.40
CA LYS A 99 7.70 -6.79 -35.25
C LYS A 99 7.56 -7.64 -33.98
N ALA A 100 8.61 -8.36 -33.59
CA ALA A 100 8.60 -9.17 -32.38
C ALA A 100 8.57 -8.28 -31.12
N ASP A 101 9.36 -7.20 -31.10
CA ASP A 101 9.37 -6.25 -29.97
C ASP A 101 8.06 -5.48 -29.88
N SER A 102 7.49 -5.08 -31.02
CA SER A 102 6.16 -4.50 -31.11
C SER A 102 5.10 -5.42 -30.46
N GLY A 103 5.10 -6.72 -30.78
CA GLY A 103 4.21 -7.68 -30.12
C GLY A 103 4.43 -7.80 -28.60
N ARG A 104 5.69 -7.77 -28.14
CA ARG A 104 6.02 -7.80 -26.71
C ARG A 104 5.56 -6.53 -25.98
N ILE A 105 5.76 -5.36 -26.58
CA ILE A 105 5.31 -4.07 -26.02
C ILE A 105 3.79 -4.07 -25.86
N LYS A 106 3.05 -4.52 -26.89
CA LYS A 106 1.59 -4.64 -26.82
C LYS A 106 1.15 -5.55 -25.66
N MET A 107 1.76 -6.72 -25.54
CA MET A 107 1.46 -7.66 -24.45
C MET A 107 1.74 -7.05 -23.07
N MET A 108 2.86 -6.33 -22.90
CA MET A 108 3.15 -5.62 -21.64
C MET A 108 2.08 -4.58 -21.31
N CYS A 109 1.60 -3.84 -22.31
CA CYS A 109 0.50 -2.88 -22.10
C CYS A 109 -0.79 -3.58 -21.71
N ASP A 110 -1.15 -4.67 -22.40
CA ASP A 110 -2.36 -5.45 -22.12
C ASP A 110 -2.36 -5.98 -20.69
N VAL A 111 -1.24 -6.60 -20.27
CA VAL A 111 -1.05 -7.11 -18.89
C VAL A 111 -1.21 -5.99 -17.87
N MET A 112 -0.58 -4.83 -18.07
CA MET A 112 -0.66 -3.74 -17.10
C MET A 112 -2.07 -3.14 -16.99
N ILE A 113 -2.81 -3.07 -18.10
CA ILE A 113 -4.19 -2.58 -18.08
C ILE A 113 -5.09 -3.58 -17.34
N GLU A 114 -4.96 -4.87 -17.64
CA GLU A 114 -5.74 -5.95 -17.02
C GLU A 114 -5.42 -6.11 -15.52
N ASP A 115 -4.14 -6.10 -15.15
CA ASP A 115 -3.70 -6.22 -13.76
C ASP A 115 -4.25 -5.09 -12.88
N PHE A 116 -4.33 -3.86 -13.41
CA PHE A 116 -4.94 -2.75 -12.69
C PHE A 116 -6.42 -2.99 -12.43
N ASP A 117 -7.16 -3.47 -13.43
CA ASP A 117 -8.60 -3.72 -13.30
C ASP A 117 -8.89 -4.84 -12.28
N ASN A 118 -7.92 -5.73 -12.07
CA ASN A 118 -7.94 -6.76 -11.03
C ASN A 118 -7.49 -6.26 -9.63
N LEU A 119 -7.00 -5.02 -9.50
CA LEU A 119 -6.68 -4.46 -8.18
C LEU A 119 -7.96 -4.20 -7.40
N LYS A 120 -8.14 -4.94 -6.30
CA LYS A 120 -9.25 -4.69 -5.36
C LYS A 120 -9.13 -3.28 -4.78
N ASN A 121 -10.08 -2.41 -5.13
CA ASN A 121 -10.19 -1.11 -4.50
C ASN A 121 -10.50 -1.29 -3.01
N SER A 122 -9.63 -0.77 -2.15
CA SER A 122 -9.84 -0.74 -0.71
C SER A 122 -10.07 0.70 -0.28
N ALA A 123 -11.19 0.98 0.38
CA ALA A 123 -11.46 2.30 0.97
C ALA A 123 -10.37 2.71 1.98
N LEU A 124 -9.65 1.74 2.55
CA LEU A 124 -8.64 1.95 3.58
C LEU A 124 -7.23 2.18 3.02
N LEU A 125 -7.04 2.04 1.71
CA LEU A 125 -5.75 2.24 1.06
C LEU A 125 -5.45 3.74 0.89
N ASP A 126 -4.20 4.09 1.09
CA ASP A 126 -3.67 5.44 0.90
C ASP A 126 -3.94 6.00 -0.52
N SER A 127 -4.27 7.30 -0.59
CA SER A 127 -4.65 7.94 -1.85
C SER A 127 -3.46 8.15 -2.78
N GLU A 128 -2.24 8.33 -2.25
CA GLU A 128 -1.01 8.45 -3.04
C GLU A 128 -0.79 7.17 -3.84
N LEU A 129 -0.86 6.00 -3.19
CA LEU A 129 -0.72 4.70 -3.85
C LEU A 129 -1.79 4.45 -4.92
N LYS A 130 -3.05 4.84 -4.66
CA LYS A 130 -4.13 4.72 -5.64
C LYS A 130 -3.87 5.58 -6.87
N ASN A 131 -3.47 6.82 -6.66
CA ASN A 131 -3.20 7.76 -7.73
C ASN A 131 -1.97 7.34 -8.54
N GLU A 132 -0.90 6.87 -7.89
CA GLU A 132 0.29 6.38 -8.60
C GLU A 132 -0.02 5.13 -9.44
N ALA A 133 -0.82 4.20 -8.92
CA ALA A 133 -1.27 3.05 -9.70
C ALA A 133 -2.15 3.46 -10.89
N LEU A 134 -3.07 4.41 -10.70
CA LEU A 134 -3.91 4.93 -11.79
C LEU A 134 -3.06 5.60 -12.87
N ASN A 135 -2.15 6.50 -12.47
CA ASN A 135 -1.22 7.15 -13.40
C ASN A 135 -0.37 6.11 -14.15
N THR A 136 0.07 5.07 -13.46
CA THR A 136 0.81 3.95 -14.09
C THR A 136 -0.04 3.27 -15.16
N LYS A 137 -1.31 2.94 -14.87
CA LYS A 137 -2.24 2.39 -15.88
C LYS A 137 -2.38 3.32 -17.08
N GLU A 138 -2.62 4.61 -16.84
CA GLU A 138 -2.86 5.60 -17.88
C GLU A 138 -1.68 5.73 -18.85
N ILE A 139 -0.44 5.61 -18.35
CA ILE A 139 0.76 5.56 -19.20
C ILE A 139 0.69 4.37 -20.17
N PHE A 140 0.33 3.17 -19.70
CA PHE A 140 0.20 1.98 -20.56
C PHE A 140 -0.98 2.07 -21.53
N VAL A 141 -2.11 2.64 -21.11
CA VAL A 141 -3.25 2.90 -22.01
C VAL A 141 -2.84 3.83 -23.14
N LYS A 142 -2.18 4.94 -22.80
CA LYS A 142 -1.71 5.91 -23.79
C LYS A 142 -0.68 5.28 -24.74
N LEU A 143 0.31 4.59 -24.18
CA LEU A 143 1.34 3.92 -24.98
C LEU A 143 0.74 2.90 -25.95
N LYS A 144 -0.27 2.14 -25.52
CA LYS A 144 -0.96 1.19 -26.38
C LYS A 144 -1.67 1.90 -27.53
N ASN A 145 -2.46 2.93 -27.25
CA ASN A 145 -3.22 3.67 -28.25
C ASN A 145 -2.33 4.44 -29.25
N ASP A 146 -1.18 4.93 -28.80
CA ASP A 146 -0.24 5.68 -29.64
C ASP A 146 0.53 4.75 -30.60
N LEU A 147 0.67 3.45 -30.26
CA LEU A 147 1.48 2.49 -31.00
C LEU A 147 0.68 1.43 -31.78
N PHE A 148 -0.60 1.18 -31.44
CA PHE A 148 -1.41 0.08 -31.96
C PHE A 148 -2.87 0.47 -32.18
#